data_AF-A0A9X0CJT4-F1
#
_entry.id   AF-A0A9X0CJT4-F1
#
_cell.length_a   1.000
_cell.length_b   1.000
_cell.length_c   1.000
_cell.angle_alpha   90.00
_cell.angle_beta   90.00
_cell.angle_gamma   90.00
#
_symmetry.space_group_name_H-M   'P 1'
#
loop_
_entity.id
_entity.type
_entity.pdbx_description
1 polymer ?
#
loop_
_entity_poly.entity_id
_entity_poly.type
_entity_poly.pdbx_seq_one_letter_code
_entity_poly.pdbx_strand_id
1 'polypeptide(L)'
;MVVFSTIHFFSFAFSAFAFVWLAAGKNCKTLDGKWYNQLGSEIFLKHENDGKLLGEYRTAAERQNGSAGKTHSIVLGSAPYDYPGAAFAFSVVWRNGSSTTVWTGQCLVCEDGYETLLTSWLLRSKVDTCIDKWKSTMIGRDTFTRYEQYDGPRKPNETNTEAPPTVVTVIKNWDPDGQNKPCNLNGNWYNSLGSEMILKQGEDSVIEGEYRTAVERETGAAGTSHSKVLGIGQLGGPSSTFAFFVVWRNGASVTGWVGQCHICGENKTEIIESTWLLRSKIEKCSDNWKSTLYSESSFTHTETEPGPRKKDGTHTPDRDDKNPRACKGCQLLFSSLFWVYACSVLWYSGINVSK
;
A
#
# COMPACT_ATOMS: atom_id res chain seq x y z
N MET A 1 10.56 85.73 23.72
CA MET A 1 11.46 85.17 24.76
C MET A 1 10.76 83.97 25.38
N VAL A 2 10.95 82.77 24.81
CA VAL A 2 11.07 81.47 25.50
C VAL A 2 11.83 80.57 24.51
N VAL A 3 12.71 79.75 25.07
CA VAL A 3 13.97 79.26 24.54
C VAL A 3 13.82 78.00 23.66
N PHE A 4 14.75 77.86 22.71
CA PHE A 4 15.01 76.69 21.86
C PHE A 4 15.11 75.36 22.62
N SER A 5 14.72 74.26 21.96
CA SER A 5 15.59 73.09 21.87
C SER A 5 15.35 72.34 20.56
N THR A 6 16.44 71.79 20.04
CA THR A 6 16.66 71.43 18.65
C THR A 6 16.98 69.93 18.57
N ILE A 7 16.81 69.37 17.36
CA ILE A 7 17.45 68.16 16.78
C ILE A 7 16.87 66.77 17.13
N HIS A 8 16.29 66.10 16.11
CA HIS A 8 16.84 64.91 15.40
C HIS A 8 15.71 64.26 14.57
N PHE A 9 15.68 64.43 13.24
CA PHE A 9 16.27 63.50 12.25
C PHE A 9 15.93 62.02 12.50
N PHE A 10 14.95 61.46 11.78
CA PHE A 10 15.16 60.54 10.65
C PHE A 10 13.83 59.87 10.22
N SER A 11 13.66 59.83 8.90
CA SER A 11 12.67 59.07 8.15
C SER A 11 12.65 57.58 8.52
N PHE A 12 11.47 57.01 8.74
CA PHE A 12 11.21 55.58 8.50
C PHE A 12 9.80 55.39 7.94
N ALA A 13 9.63 55.76 6.68
CA ALA A 13 8.71 55.05 5.80
C ALA A 13 9.49 53.87 5.20
N PHE A 14 9.32 52.66 5.71
CA PHE A 14 9.66 51.43 4.98
C PHE A 14 8.98 50.21 5.64
N SER A 15 8.26 49.45 4.81
CA SER A 15 7.91 48.03 4.97
C SER A 15 7.12 47.60 6.21
N ALA A 16 5.79 47.70 6.13
CA ALA A 16 4.89 46.70 6.72
C ALA A 16 4.39 45.72 5.64
N PHE A 17 5.31 45.22 4.80
CA PHE A 17 5.11 44.03 3.98
C PHE A 17 6.23 43.04 4.33
N ALA A 18 5.84 41.77 4.44
CA ALA A 18 6.66 40.60 4.78
C ALA A 18 6.85 40.32 6.28
N PHE A 19 5.78 39.82 6.91
CA PHE A 19 5.90 38.69 7.85
C PHE A 19 4.87 37.61 7.50
N VAL A 20 4.84 37.19 6.23
CA VAL A 20 4.49 35.79 5.93
C VAL A 20 5.74 35.01 6.28
N TRP A 21 5.80 34.56 7.54
CA TRP A 21 6.85 33.69 8.00
C TRP A 21 6.78 32.43 7.13
N LEU A 22 7.82 32.22 6.32
CA LEU A 22 8.09 30.98 5.59
C LEU A 22 8.27 29.85 6.61
N ALA A 23 7.19 29.35 7.18
CA ALA A 23 7.11 27.95 7.53
C ALA A 23 6.89 27.18 6.23
N ALA A 24 7.91 27.16 5.36
CA ALA A 24 8.03 26.12 4.35
C ALA A 24 8.28 24.82 5.11
N GLY A 25 7.21 24.28 5.70
CA GLY A 25 7.21 23.01 6.38
C GLY A 25 7.79 21.96 5.44
N LYS A 26 8.60 21.06 6.02
CA LYS A 26 9.19 19.90 5.36
C LYS A 26 8.09 18.88 5.02
N ASN A 27 7.13 19.30 4.20
CA ASN A 27 5.90 18.57 4.00
C ASN A 27 6.18 17.23 3.33
N CYS A 28 5.61 16.17 3.89
CA CYS A 28 5.79 14.78 3.53
C CYS A 28 7.25 14.30 3.57
N LYS A 29 8.13 14.99 4.31
CA LYS A 29 9.53 14.55 4.49
C LYS A 29 9.61 13.26 5.30
N THR A 30 8.73 13.11 6.28
CA THR A 30 8.63 11.91 7.12
C THR A 30 7.17 11.53 7.30
N LEU A 31 6.91 10.24 7.45
CA LEU A 31 5.60 9.72 7.83
C LEU A 31 5.43 9.64 9.37
N ASP A 32 6.44 10.05 10.15
CA ASP A 32 6.45 10.02 11.61
C ASP A 32 5.22 10.70 12.22
N GLY A 33 4.70 10.11 13.30
CA GLY A 33 3.67 10.67 14.14
C GLY A 33 2.29 10.06 13.93
N LYS A 34 1.28 10.76 14.44
CA LYS A 34 -0.11 10.33 14.37
C LYS A 34 -0.78 10.74 13.06
N TRP A 35 -1.70 9.90 12.61
CA TRP A 35 -2.60 10.16 11.51
C TRP A 35 -3.98 9.59 11.80
N TYR A 36 -5.01 10.24 11.25
CA TYR A 36 -6.41 9.91 11.50
C TYR A 36 -7.18 9.78 10.20
N ASN A 37 -7.95 8.71 10.03
CA ASN A 37 -8.76 8.54 8.83
C ASN A 37 -10.19 9.06 8.98
N GLN A 38 -10.91 9.09 7.84
CA GLN A 38 -12.30 9.52 7.75
C GLN A 38 -13.30 8.63 8.51
N LEU A 39 -12.85 7.51 9.09
CA LEU A 39 -13.67 6.64 9.94
C LEU A 39 -13.42 6.88 11.44
N GLY A 40 -12.50 7.78 11.80
CA GLY A 40 -12.09 8.03 13.19
C GLY A 40 -10.99 7.10 13.71
N SER A 41 -10.37 6.28 12.84
CA SER A 41 -9.26 5.40 13.22
C SER A 41 -7.97 6.20 13.41
N GLU A 42 -7.11 5.77 14.33
CA GLU A 42 -5.80 6.35 14.59
C GLU A 42 -4.70 5.37 14.15
N ILE A 43 -3.69 5.89 13.45
CA ILE A 43 -2.42 5.19 13.21
C ILE A 43 -1.27 6.06 13.71
N PHE A 44 -0.37 5.46 14.49
CA PHE A 44 0.92 6.06 14.82
C PHE A 44 2.00 5.37 14.01
N LEU A 45 2.83 6.17 13.32
CA LEU A 45 3.92 5.68 12.50
C LEU A 45 5.27 6.20 13.02
N LYS A 46 6.26 5.32 12.98
CA LYS A 46 7.68 5.62 13.10
C LYS A 46 8.37 5.17 11.82
N HIS A 47 8.98 6.12 11.12
CA HIS A 47 9.72 5.97 9.89
C HIS A 47 11.20 5.89 10.22
N GLU A 48 11.74 4.69 10.11
CA GLU A 48 13.14 4.40 10.38
C GLU A 48 14.02 4.75 9.16
N ASN A 49 15.28 5.05 9.42
CA ASN A 49 16.24 5.49 8.40
C ASN A 49 16.52 4.43 7.32
N ASP A 50 16.25 3.15 7.62
CA ASP A 50 16.36 2.04 6.67
C ASP A 50 15.11 1.90 5.77
N GLY A 51 14.11 2.77 5.98
CA GLY A 51 12.86 2.81 5.24
C GLY A 51 11.74 1.93 5.81
N LYS A 52 11.92 1.31 6.99
CA LYS A 52 10.83 0.60 7.69
C LYS A 52 9.84 1.61 8.30
N LEU A 53 8.56 1.26 8.24
CA LEU A 53 7.48 1.94 8.98
C LEU A 53 7.01 1.01 10.08
N LEU A 54 7.19 1.41 11.33
CA LEU A 54 6.74 0.68 12.52
C LEU A 54 5.64 1.47 13.20
N GLY A 55 4.70 0.80 13.85
CA GLY A 55 3.60 1.55 14.47
C GLY A 55 2.51 0.73 15.11
N GLU A 56 1.47 1.46 15.48
CA GLU A 56 0.26 0.94 16.09
C GLU A 56 -0.96 1.46 15.34
N TYR A 57 -1.93 0.59 15.10
CA TYR A 57 -3.22 0.94 14.50
C TYR A 57 -4.35 0.68 15.48
N ARG A 58 -5.27 1.65 15.60
CA ARG A 58 -6.52 1.55 16.37
C ARG A 58 -7.68 1.84 15.44
N THR A 59 -8.44 0.81 15.10
CA THR A 59 -9.59 0.95 14.19
C THR A 59 -10.83 1.42 14.94
N ALA A 60 -11.51 2.42 14.38
CA ALA A 60 -12.83 2.86 14.83
C ALA A 60 -13.97 2.01 14.22
N ALA A 61 -13.66 1.19 13.21
CA ALA A 61 -14.64 0.38 12.49
C ALA A 61 -14.21 -1.08 12.43
N GLU A 62 -15.18 -1.97 12.65
CA GLU A 62 -15.02 -3.41 12.49
C GLU A 62 -16.23 -3.99 11.74
N ARG A 63 -16.01 -5.04 10.95
CA ARG A 63 -17.12 -5.77 10.33
C ARG A 63 -17.95 -6.54 11.35
N GLN A 64 -17.27 -7.13 12.34
CA GLN A 64 -17.88 -7.84 13.46
C GLN A 64 -17.15 -7.41 14.73
N ASN A 65 -17.90 -7.17 15.81
CA ASN A 65 -17.35 -6.70 17.07
C ASN A 65 -16.24 -7.64 17.59
N GLY A 66 -15.05 -7.08 17.87
CA GLY A 66 -13.86 -7.79 18.33
C GLY A 66 -13.04 -8.47 17.23
N SER A 67 -13.23 -8.10 15.96
CA SER A 67 -12.44 -8.64 14.83
C SER A 67 -11.02 -8.07 14.77
N ALA A 68 -10.83 -6.82 15.19
CA ALA A 68 -9.53 -6.17 15.31
C ALA A 68 -8.81 -6.51 16.63
N GLY A 69 -9.48 -7.19 17.56
CA GLY A 69 -8.95 -7.55 18.87
C GLY A 69 -9.38 -6.57 19.96
N LYS A 70 -8.72 -6.64 21.12
CA LYS A 70 -9.06 -5.81 22.31
C LYS A 70 -8.16 -4.59 22.49
N THR A 71 -7.05 -4.52 21.76
CA THR A 71 -5.99 -3.51 21.90
C THR A 71 -5.60 -2.99 20.52
N HIS A 72 -4.58 -2.13 20.45
CA HIS A 72 -3.98 -1.75 19.17
C HIS A 72 -3.43 -2.98 18.43
N SER A 73 -3.33 -2.87 17.11
CA SER A 73 -2.66 -3.82 16.23
C SER A 73 -1.32 -3.27 15.76
N ILE A 74 -0.36 -4.15 15.49
CA ILE A 74 0.98 -3.75 15.02
C ILE A 74 0.93 -3.37 13.54
N VAL A 75 1.63 -2.29 13.20
CA VAL A 75 1.86 -1.83 11.84
C VAL A 75 3.29 -2.17 11.42
N LEU A 76 3.42 -2.77 10.23
CA LEU A 76 4.70 -2.85 9.52
C LEU A 76 4.53 -2.35 8.09
N GLY A 77 5.41 -1.47 7.65
CA GLY A 77 5.41 -0.90 6.31
C GLY A 77 6.79 -0.60 5.77
N SER A 78 6.84 -0.08 4.55
CA SER A 78 8.04 0.45 3.93
C SER A 78 7.74 1.72 3.15
N ALA A 79 8.60 2.71 3.36
CA ALA A 79 8.70 3.94 2.58
C ALA A 79 10.18 4.33 2.47
N PRO A 80 10.67 4.77 1.31
CA PRO A 80 12.02 5.30 1.22
C PRO A 80 12.19 6.48 2.19
N TYR A 81 13.25 6.44 3.00
CA TYR A 81 13.56 7.50 3.96
C TYR A 81 14.16 8.72 3.25
N ASP A 82 13.80 9.93 3.67
CA ASP A 82 14.22 11.20 3.04
C ASP A 82 13.84 11.33 1.54
N TYR A 83 12.78 10.64 1.09
CA TYR A 83 12.16 10.85 -0.23
C TYR A 83 10.75 11.43 -0.07
N PRO A 84 10.59 12.77 -0.03
CA PRO A 84 9.29 13.39 0.12
C PRO A 84 8.28 12.96 -0.95
N GLY A 85 7.09 12.59 -0.48
CA GLY A 85 6.01 12.13 -1.34
C GLY A 85 6.33 10.85 -2.10
N ALA A 86 7.29 10.04 -1.65
CA ALA A 86 7.45 8.68 -2.14
C ALA A 86 6.18 7.86 -1.90
N ALA A 87 5.91 6.93 -2.81
CA ALA A 87 4.90 5.91 -2.60
C ALA A 87 5.35 4.96 -1.47
N PHE A 88 4.42 4.57 -0.61
CA PHE A 88 4.66 3.71 0.54
C PHE A 88 3.58 2.63 0.66
N ALA A 89 3.89 1.58 1.41
CA ALA A 89 2.90 0.60 1.85
C ALA A 89 3.07 0.32 3.34
N PHE A 90 1.96 -0.03 4.00
CA PHE A 90 1.99 -0.61 5.33
C PHE A 90 0.90 -1.65 5.48
N SER A 91 1.05 -2.53 6.44
CA SER A 91 0.14 -3.62 6.73
C SER A 91 -0.19 -3.69 8.21
N VAL A 92 -1.39 -4.17 8.50
CA VAL A 92 -1.88 -4.49 9.84
C VAL A 92 -2.41 -5.91 9.85
N VAL A 93 -1.91 -6.72 10.77
CA VAL A 93 -2.42 -8.09 11.02
C VAL A 93 -3.44 -8.03 12.15
N TRP A 94 -4.67 -8.43 11.85
CA TRP A 94 -5.78 -8.42 12.81
C TRP A 94 -5.91 -9.77 13.51
N ARG A 95 -6.12 -9.73 14.83
CA ARG A 95 -6.49 -10.90 15.66
C ARG A 95 -5.70 -12.16 15.30
N ASN A 96 -4.38 -12.12 15.53
CA ASN A 96 -3.44 -13.23 15.28
C ASN A 96 -3.56 -13.83 13.87
N GLY A 97 -3.79 -13.01 12.85
CA GLY A 97 -3.81 -13.44 11.45
C GLY A 97 -5.16 -13.93 10.93
N SER A 98 -6.27 -13.72 11.66
CA SER A 98 -7.62 -14.00 11.14
C SER A 98 -7.98 -13.13 9.94
N SER A 99 -7.38 -11.95 9.86
CA SER A 99 -7.38 -11.12 8.66
C SER A 99 -6.14 -10.23 8.63
N THR A 100 -5.77 -9.76 7.45
CA THR A 100 -4.67 -8.81 7.26
C THR A 100 -5.14 -7.73 6.30
N THR A 101 -4.74 -6.49 6.54
CA THR A 101 -5.01 -5.38 5.61
C THR A 101 -3.70 -4.75 5.18
N VAL A 102 -3.54 -4.55 3.87
CA VAL A 102 -2.43 -3.77 3.30
C VAL A 102 -2.97 -2.45 2.75
N TRP A 103 -2.31 -1.36 3.05
CA TRP A 103 -2.52 -0.05 2.44
C TRP A 103 -1.34 0.25 1.52
N THR A 104 -1.64 0.80 0.36
CA THR A 104 -0.66 1.43 -0.53
C THR A 104 -1.07 2.88 -0.73
N GLY A 105 -0.11 3.80 -0.70
CA GLY A 105 -0.43 5.21 -0.71
C GLY A 105 0.76 6.12 -0.94
N GLN A 106 0.51 7.41 -0.74
CA GLN A 106 1.49 8.47 -0.85
C GLN A 106 1.09 9.62 0.07
N CYS A 107 2.07 10.29 0.67
CA CYS A 107 1.85 11.56 1.36
C CYS A 107 1.91 12.70 0.36
N LEU A 108 0.89 13.58 0.40
CA LEU A 108 0.81 14.80 -0.38
C LEU A 108 0.32 15.94 0.50
N VAL A 109 0.58 17.17 0.09
CA VAL A 109 -0.12 18.34 0.63
C VAL A 109 -1.24 18.68 -0.34
N CYS A 110 -2.48 18.59 0.12
CA CYS A 110 -3.64 18.87 -0.71
C CYS A 110 -4.09 20.33 -0.57
N GLU A 111 -5.23 20.68 -1.18
CA GLU A 111 -5.72 22.06 -1.30
C GLU A 111 -5.95 22.75 0.06
N ASP A 112 -6.18 21.97 1.12
CA ASP A 112 -6.32 22.45 2.50
C ASP A 112 -4.99 22.86 3.15
N GLY A 113 -3.85 22.62 2.47
CA GLY A 113 -2.51 22.96 2.95
C GLY A 113 -1.94 21.98 3.97
N TYR A 114 -2.64 20.89 4.28
CA TYR A 114 -2.21 19.89 5.26
C TYR A 114 -1.64 18.64 4.59
N GLU A 115 -0.68 18.02 5.27
CA GLU A 115 -0.22 16.68 4.89
C GLU A 115 -1.39 15.69 4.97
N THR A 116 -1.53 14.92 3.90
CA THR A 116 -2.59 13.94 3.69
C THR A 116 -2.00 12.66 3.12
N LEU A 117 -2.30 11.52 3.74
CA LEU A 117 -2.02 10.21 3.18
C LEU A 117 -3.20 9.77 2.33
N LEU A 118 -3.01 9.74 1.01
CA LEU A 118 -4.00 9.18 0.09
C LEU A 118 -3.69 7.70 -0.11
N THR A 119 -4.60 6.83 0.33
CA THR A 119 -4.37 5.39 0.34
C THR A 119 -5.51 4.61 -0.30
N SER A 120 -5.17 3.43 -0.81
CA SER A 120 -6.12 2.37 -1.12
C SER A 120 -5.70 1.12 -0.38
N TRP A 121 -6.66 0.32 0.06
CA TRP A 121 -6.40 -0.85 0.89
C TRP A 121 -7.07 -2.11 0.37
N LEU A 122 -6.47 -3.24 0.70
CA LEU A 122 -7.04 -4.57 0.57
C LEU A 122 -7.06 -5.26 1.93
N LEU A 123 -8.21 -5.81 2.32
CA LEU A 123 -8.36 -6.62 3.51
C LEU A 123 -8.61 -8.06 3.09
N ARG A 124 -7.72 -8.98 3.45
CA ARG A 124 -7.89 -10.43 3.30
C ARG A 124 -8.40 -11.01 4.60
N SER A 125 -9.54 -11.69 4.57
CA SER A 125 -10.01 -12.57 5.63
C SER A 125 -9.50 -13.99 5.41
N LYS A 126 -9.15 -14.66 6.51
CA LYS A 126 -8.85 -16.10 6.50
C LYS A 126 -10.08 -16.86 6.01
N VAL A 127 -9.86 -17.81 5.11
CA VAL A 127 -10.86 -18.80 4.73
C VAL A 127 -10.28 -20.21 4.85
N ASP A 128 -11.11 -21.17 5.25
CA ASP A 128 -10.63 -22.52 5.55
C ASP A 128 -10.59 -23.43 4.31
N THR A 129 -11.35 -23.09 3.26
CA THR A 129 -11.46 -23.92 2.06
C THR A 129 -11.04 -23.16 0.79
N CYS A 130 -10.63 -23.91 -0.23
CA CYS A 130 -10.36 -23.35 -1.54
C CYS A 130 -11.64 -22.79 -2.21
N ILE A 131 -12.83 -23.27 -1.83
CA ILE A 131 -14.08 -22.79 -2.42
C ILE A 131 -14.41 -21.38 -1.90
N ASP A 132 -14.05 -21.07 -0.65
CA ASP A 132 -14.39 -19.79 -0.02
C ASP A 132 -13.46 -18.63 -0.40
N LYS A 133 -12.42 -18.88 -1.20
CA LYS A 133 -11.40 -17.90 -1.59
C LYS A 133 -11.96 -16.67 -2.29
N TRP A 134 -12.98 -16.83 -3.12
CA TRP A 134 -13.53 -15.74 -3.95
C TRP A 134 -14.09 -14.56 -3.12
N LYS A 135 -14.57 -14.81 -1.89
CA LYS A 135 -15.17 -13.79 -1.00
C LYS A 135 -14.20 -13.23 0.04
N SER A 136 -12.94 -13.63 -0.02
CA SER A 136 -11.98 -13.41 1.07
C SER A 136 -11.35 -12.02 1.06
N THR A 137 -11.46 -11.25 -0.03
CA THR A 137 -10.74 -9.97 -0.17
C THR A 137 -11.72 -8.82 -0.37
N MET A 138 -11.62 -7.81 0.51
CA MET A 138 -12.31 -6.53 0.39
C MET A 138 -11.34 -5.44 -0.07
N ILE A 139 -11.87 -4.40 -0.72
CA ILE A 139 -11.11 -3.24 -1.19
C ILE A 139 -11.76 -1.95 -0.72
N GLY A 140 -10.95 -0.93 -0.45
CA GLY A 140 -11.44 0.41 -0.15
C GLY A 140 -10.36 1.47 -0.24
N ARG A 141 -10.69 2.65 0.29
CA ARG A 141 -9.80 3.82 0.35
C ARG A 141 -9.91 4.46 1.71
N ASP A 142 -8.77 4.90 2.22
CA ASP A 142 -8.70 5.74 3.40
C ASP A 142 -7.88 7.00 3.09
N THR A 143 -8.32 8.11 3.66
CA THR A 143 -7.61 9.39 3.63
C THR A 143 -7.20 9.71 5.06
N PHE A 144 -5.90 9.69 5.34
CA PHE A 144 -5.41 10.02 6.66
C PHE A 144 -4.88 11.44 6.73
N THR A 145 -5.25 12.17 7.77
CA THR A 145 -4.85 13.55 8.04
C THR A 145 -4.10 13.64 9.35
N ARG A 146 -3.36 14.74 9.56
CA ARG A 146 -2.68 15.02 10.84
C ARG A 146 -3.62 15.40 11.98
N TYR A 147 -4.83 15.84 11.64
CA TYR A 147 -5.87 16.22 12.58
C TYR A 147 -6.99 15.19 12.61
N GLU A 148 -7.69 15.11 13.74
CA GLU A 148 -8.82 14.21 13.91
C GLU A 148 -10.02 14.69 13.08
N GLN A 149 -10.60 13.80 12.28
CA GLN A 149 -11.82 14.06 11.50
C GLN A 149 -13.08 13.64 12.25
N TYR A 150 -13.00 12.56 13.03
CA TYR A 150 -14.07 11.99 13.84
C TYR A 150 -13.51 11.40 15.14
N ASP A 151 -14.34 11.39 16.17
CA ASP A 151 -14.06 10.68 17.42
C ASP A 151 -13.80 9.20 17.16
N GLY A 152 -12.90 8.61 17.93
CA GLY A 152 -12.58 7.20 17.82
C GLY A 152 -11.59 6.75 18.88
N PRO A 153 -11.09 5.51 18.78
CA PRO A 153 -10.12 5.00 19.74
C PRO A 153 -8.80 5.75 19.61
N ARG A 154 -8.16 6.03 20.74
CA ARG A 154 -6.89 6.73 20.83
C ARG A 154 -5.90 5.96 21.67
N LYS A 155 -4.61 6.16 21.39
CA LYS A 155 -3.57 5.80 22.35
C LYS A 155 -3.81 6.61 23.64
N PRO A 156 -3.94 5.97 24.82
CA PRO A 156 -4.00 6.70 26.08
C PRO A 156 -2.79 7.62 26.21
N ASN A 157 -2.98 8.81 26.76
CA ASN A 157 -1.85 9.71 27.05
C ASN A 157 -1.03 9.11 28.19
N GLU A 158 0.04 8.38 27.86
CA GLU A 158 0.99 7.89 28.87
C GLU A 158 2.00 9.00 29.20
N THR A 159 1.97 9.48 30.43
CA THR A 159 3.05 10.29 31.00
C THR A 159 4.29 9.42 31.20
N ASN A 160 5.36 9.77 30.49
CA ASN A 160 6.76 9.35 30.64
C ASN A 160 7.26 8.11 29.87
N THR A 161 8.20 8.39 28.97
CA THR A 161 9.16 7.48 28.29
C THR A 161 8.55 6.59 27.19
N GLU A 162 8.32 7.17 26.01
CA GLU A 162 8.06 6.41 24.78
C GLU A 162 9.30 5.60 24.41
N ALA A 163 9.38 4.36 24.88
CA ALA A 163 10.11 3.35 24.11
C ALA A 163 9.48 3.33 22.70
N PRO A 164 10.29 3.27 21.62
CA PRO A 164 9.76 3.09 20.27
C PRO A 164 8.77 1.92 20.28
N PRO A 165 7.66 1.97 19.52
CA PRO A 165 6.84 0.79 19.32
C PRO A 165 7.74 -0.26 18.66
N THR A 166 8.30 -1.15 19.47
CA THR A 166 8.96 -2.33 18.94
C THR A 166 7.87 -3.13 18.23
N VAL A 167 8.24 -3.87 17.19
CA VAL A 167 7.45 -5.03 16.77
C VAL A 167 7.56 -6.06 17.91
N VAL A 168 7.01 -5.72 19.08
CA VAL A 168 6.89 -6.65 20.19
C VAL A 168 5.84 -7.64 19.71
N THR A 169 6.26 -8.88 19.65
CA THR A 169 5.52 -10.09 19.30
C THR A 169 4.21 -10.21 20.09
N VAL A 170 3.19 -9.43 19.75
CA VAL A 170 1.80 -9.69 20.15
C VAL A 170 1.17 -10.61 19.12
N ILE A 171 1.87 -11.69 18.83
CA ILE A 171 1.26 -12.86 18.21
C ILE A 171 1.06 -13.86 19.33
N LYS A 172 -0.16 -13.85 19.87
CA LYS A 172 -0.57 -14.85 20.85
C LYS A 172 -0.82 -16.13 20.06
N ASN A 173 -0.09 -17.19 20.39
CA ASN A 173 -0.12 -18.52 19.75
C ASN A 173 0.91 -18.71 18.62
N TRP A 174 2.16 -18.34 18.88
CA TRP A 174 3.30 -18.82 18.10
C TRP A 174 3.32 -20.34 18.05
N ASP A 175 3.39 -20.90 16.84
CA ASP A 175 3.58 -22.33 16.62
C ASP A 175 5.05 -22.58 16.25
N PRO A 176 5.88 -23.12 17.18
CA PRO A 176 7.31 -23.30 16.93
C PRO A 176 7.59 -24.31 15.81
N ASP A 177 6.65 -25.22 15.52
CA ASP A 177 6.77 -26.19 14.43
C ASP A 177 6.22 -25.65 13.11
N GLY A 178 5.76 -24.39 13.08
CA GLY A 178 5.13 -23.76 11.93
C GLY A 178 5.95 -23.78 10.65
N GLN A 179 7.29 -23.72 10.77
CA GLN A 179 8.21 -23.78 9.62
C GLN A 179 8.23 -25.15 8.93
N ASN A 180 7.83 -26.21 9.64
CA ASN A 180 7.79 -27.57 9.10
C ASN A 180 6.40 -27.94 8.56
N LYS A 181 5.45 -27.01 8.61
CA LYS A 181 4.07 -27.23 8.13
C LYS A 181 3.92 -26.77 6.68
N PRO A 182 2.99 -27.38 5.94
CA PRO A 182 2.52 -26.79 4.68
C PRO A 182 2.05 -25.36 4.89
N CYS A 183 2.13 -24.54 3.85
CA CYS A 183 1.95 -23.10 3.92
C CYS A 183 3.04 -22.37 4.71
N ASN A 184 4.26 -22.87 4.62
CA ASN A 184 5.46 -22.13 5.00
C ASN A 184 5.82 -21.18 3.84
N LEU A 185 5.86 -19.87 4.12
CA LEU A 185 6.18 -18.88 3.10
C LEU A 185 7.67 -18.92 2.67
N ASN A 186 8.54 -19.61 3.42
CA ASN A 186 9.97 -19.64 3.15
C ASN A 186 10.31 -20.36 1.84
N GLY A 187 11.22 -19.77 1.06
CA GLY A 187 11.74 -20.35 -0.18
C GLY A 187 11.31 -19.59 -1.43
N ASN A 188 11.39 -20.28 -2.57
CA ASN A 188 11.17 -19.69 -3.89
C ASN A 188 9.72 -19.88 -4.34
N TRP A 189 9.16 -18.81 -4.90
CA TRP A 189 7.79 -18.71 -5.38
C TRP A 189 7.79 -18.07 -6.77
N TYR A 190 6.99 -18.62 -7.68
CA TYR A 190 6.87 -18.17 -9.06
C TYR A 190 5.42 -17.88 -9.40
N ASN A 191 5.15 -16.82 -10.17
CA ASN A 191 3.80 -16.54 -10.68
C ASN A 191 3.69 -16.79 -12.19
N SER A 192 2.46 -16.74 -12.69
CA SER A 192 2.11 -16.92 -14.10
C SER A 192 2.58 -15.81 -15.03
N LEU A 193 3.25 -14.77 -14.51
CA LEU A 193 3.89 -13.75 -15.34
C LEU A 193 5.39 -14.04 -15.53
N GLY A 194 5.92 -15.07 -14.86
CA GLY A 194 7.33 -15.41 -14.86
C GLY A 194 8.15 -14.70 -13.78
N SER A 195 7.53 -13.98 -12.84
CA SER A 195 8.24 -13.32 -11.73
C SER A 195 8.71 -14.34 -10.69
N GLU A 196 9.86 -14.07 -10.06
CA GLU A 196 10.41 -14.85 -8.94
C GLU A 196 10.33 -14.04 -7.65
N MET A 197 9.90 -14.69 -6.58
CA MET A 197 9.92 -14.16 -5.22
C MET A 197 10.62 -15.16 -4.30
N ILE A 198 11.58 -14.69 -3.50
CA ILE A 198 12.31 -15.51 -2.54
C ILE A 198 12.06 -14.93 -1.15
N LEU A 199 11.40 -15.69 -0.29
CA LEU A 199 10.95 -15.22 1.02
C LEU A 199 11.66 -15.95 2.15
N LYS A 200 11.82 -15.21 3.26
CA LYS A 200 12.19 -15.71 4.57
C LYS A 200 11.31 -15.01 5.60
N GLN A 201 10.60 -15.78 6.41
CA GLN A 201 9.79 -15.32 7.51
C GLN A 201 10.49 -15.68 8.82
N GLY A 202 10.73 -14.66 9.65
CA GLY A 202 11.38 -14.79 10.95
C GLY A 202 10.43 -15.22 12.07
N GLU A 203 11.01 -15.45 13.26
CA GLU A 203 10.25 -15.72 14.49
C GLU A 203 9.38 -14.54 14.96
N ASP A 204 9.76 -13.35 14.51
CA ASP A 204 9.05 -12.09 14.70
C ASP A 204 7.87 -11.91 13.73
N SER A 205 7.56 -12.92 12.91
CA SER A 205 6.51 -12.89 11.88
C SER A 205 6.74 -11.89 10.75
N VAL A 206 7.91 -11.27 10.71
CA VAL A 206 8.34 -10.39 9.62
C VAL A 206 8.75 -11.26 8.45
N ILE A 207 8.28 -10.89 7.27
CA ILE A 207 8.61 -11.51 5.98
C ILE A 207 9.61 -10.58 5.30
N GLU A 208 10.80 -11.07 5.02
CA GLU A 208 11.83 -10.38 4.25
C GLU A 208 12.21 -11.21 3.03
N GLY A 209 12.69 -10.57 1.97
CA GLY A 209 13.02 -11.30 0.75
C GLY A 209 13.44 -10.45 -0.43
N GLU A 210 13.43 -11.09 -1.59
CA GLU A 210 13.73 -10.48 -2.88
C GLU A 210 12.61 -10.77 -3.87
N TYR A 211 12.29 -9.78 -4.70
CA TYR A 211 11.33 -9.90 -5.79
C TYR A 211 11.98 -9.48 -7.11
N ARG A 212 11.87 -10.36 -8.12
CA ARG A 212 12.28 -10.11 -9.51
C ARG A 212 11.04 -10.18 -10.37
N THR A 213 10.58 -9.03 -10.84
CA THR A 213 9.43 -8.97 -11.74
C THR A 213 9.83 -9.33 -13.16
N ALA A 214 9.02 -10.14 -13.83
CA ALA A 214 9.15 -10.42 -15.27
C ALA A 214 8.43 -9.37 -16.15
N VAL A 215 7.67 -8.45 -15.54
CA VAL A 215 6.90 -7.43 -16.24
C VAL A 215 7.15 -6.04 -15.67
N GLU A 216 7.06 -5.04 -16.54
CA GLU A 216 7.03 -3.62 -16.18
C GLU A 216 6.11 -2.85 -17.15
N ARG A 217 5.46 -1.78 -16.67
CA ARG A 217 4.60 -0.95 -17.53
C ARG A 217 5.40 0.00 -18.41
N GLU A 218 6.51 0.48 -17.87
CA GLU A 218 7.46 1.36 -18.53
C GLU A 218 8.83 0.74 -18.38
N THR A 219 9.61 0.76 -19.47
CA THR A 219 10.97 0.21 -19.46
C THR A 219 11.80 0.90 -18.38
N GLY A 220 12.41 0.12 -17.51
CA GLY A 220 13.18 0.65 -16.38
C GLY A 220 12.39 0.79 -15.08
N ALA A 221 11.06 0.64 -15.06
CA ALA A 221 10.25 0.84 -13.85
C ALA A 221 10.56 -0.18 -12.75
N ALA A 222 10.99 -1.40 -13.10
CA ALA A 222 11.44 -2.39 -12.13
C ALA A 222 12.82 -2.07 -11.51
N GLY A 223 13.54 -1.07 -12.01
CA GLY A 223 14.91 -0.75 -11.62
C GLY A 223 15.95 -1.51 -12.44
N THR A 224 17.13 -1.75 -11.86
CA THR A 224 18.28 -2.42 -12.49
C THR A 224 18.68 -3.72 -11.78
N SER A 225 18.04 -4.03 -10.64
CA SER A 225 18.27 -5.24 -9.86
C SER A 225 16.95 -5.72 -9.26
N HIS A 226 17.01 -6.79 -8.47
CA HIS A 226 15.88 -7.26 -7.69
C HIS A 226 15.46 -6.18 -6.69
N SER A 227 14.18 -6.19 -6.32
CA SER A 227 13.66 -5.32 -5.27
C SER A 227 13.55 -6.08 -3.95
N LYS A 228 13.70 -5.36 -2.82
CA LYS A 228 13.50 -5.95 -1.50
C LYS A 228 12.01 -6.17 -1.23
N VAL A 229 11.69 -7.29 -0.61
CA VAL A 229 10.37 -7.58 -0.04
C VAL A 229 10.42 -7.32 1.45
N LEU A 230 9.39 -6.62 1.96
CA LEU A 230 9.10 -6.54 3.38
C LEU A 230 7.62 -6.86 3.59
N GLY A 231 7.28 -7.54 4.67
CA GLY A 231 5.92 -7.97 4.95
C GLY A 231 5.75 -8.50 6.36
N ILE A 232 4.52 -8.83 6.70
CA ILE A 232 4.14 -9.37 8.00
C ILE A 232 2.99 -10.35 7.83
N GLY A 233 3.02 -11.42 8.61
CA GLY A 233 1.99 -12.44 8.62
C GLY A 233 2.19 -13.40 9.76
N GLN A 234 1.14 -14.09 10.20
CA GLN A 234 1.26 -15.07 11.27
C GLN A 234 2.04 -16.30 10.78
N LEU A 235 3.24 -16.56 11.32
CA LEU A 235 3.96 -17.81 11.04
C LEU A 235 3.24 -19.00 11.69
N GLY A 236 3.25 -20.14 10.99
CA GLY A 236 2.83 -21.45 11.53
C GLY A 236 1.33 -21.66 11.72
N GLY A 237 0.50 -20.62 11.53
CA GLY A 237 -0.94 -20.77 11.50
C GLY A 237 -1.37 -21.41 10.17
N PRO A 238 -1.94 -22.63 10.14
CA PRO A 238 -2.53 -23.14 8.91
C PRO A 238 -3.59 -22.14 8.47
N SER A 239 -3.48 -21.68 7.22
CA SER A 239 -4.41 -20.72 6.62
C SER A 239 -4.35 -19.30 7.21
N SER A 240 -3.23 -18.87 7.81
CA SER A 240 -3.09 -17.46 8.22
C SER A 240 -3.01 -16.51 7.04
N THR A 241 -3.53 -15.30 7.24
CA THR A 241 -3.39 -14.21 6.27
C THR A 241 -2.06 -13.47 6.49
N PHE A 242 -1.55 -12.89 5.42
CA PHE A 242 -0.32 -12.11 5.42
C PHE A 242 -0.37 -11.00 4.38
N ALA A 243 0.57 -10.07 4.48
CA ALA A 243 0.84 -9.10 3.45
C ALA A 243 2.33 -8.93 3.25
N PHE A 244 2.72 -8.59 2.03
CA PHE A 244 4.07 -8.18 1.70
C PHE A 244 4.02 -7.08 0.65
N PHE A 245 5.06 -6.27 0.58
CA PHE A 245 5.12 -5.14 -0.30
C PHE A 245 6.54 -4.92 -0.84
N VAL A 246 6.58 -4.35 -2.03
CA VAL A 246 7.80 -4.04 -2.78
C VAL A 246 7.75 -2.57 -3.17
N VAL A 247 8.74 -1.81 -2.73
CA VAL A 247 8.92 -0.41 -3.10
C VAL A 247 9.82 -0.35 -4.34
N TRP A 248 9.29 0.21 -5.43
CA TRP A 248 9.98 0.30 -6.70
C TRP A 248 10.69 1.65 -6.84
N ARG A 249 11.97 1.61 -7.24
CA ARG A 249 12.79 2.79 -7.57
C ARG A 249 12.64 3.94 -6.59
N ASN A 250 13.06 3.74 -5.34
CA ASN A 250 13.01 4.76 -4.29
C ASN A 250 11.62 5.41 -4.16
N GLY A 251 10.55 4.61 -4.31
CA GLY A 251 9.18 5.05 -4.12
C GLY A 251 8.57 5.81 -5.30
N ALA A 252 9.09 5.61 -6.52
CA ALA A 252 8.35 6.00 -7.73
C ALA A 252 7.01 5.24 -7.83
N SER A 253 6.97 4.02 -7.31
CA SER A 253 5.75 3.27 -7.05
C SER A 253 5.96 2.25 -5.94
N VAL A 254 4.88 1.65 -5.47
CA VAL A 254 4.89 0.55 -4.48
C VAL A 254 3.78 -0.43 -4.83
N THR A 255 4.08 -1.73 -4.73
CA THR A 255 3.06 -2.77 -4.78
C THR A 255 2.88 -3.39 -3.41
N GLY A 256 1.65 -3.48 -2.94
CA GLY A 256 1.28 -4.22 -1.74
C GLY A 256 0.39 -5.38 -2.08
N TRP A 257 0.79 -6.59 -1.69
CA TRP A 257 0.00 -7.81 -1.77
C TRP A 257 -0.59 -8.13 -0.41
N VAL A 258 -1.82 -8.62 -0.41
CA VAL A 258 -2.42 -9.31 0.73
C VAL A 258 -2.90 -10.67 0.26
N GLY A 259 -2.71 -11.69 1.07
CA GLY A 259 -2.98 -13.05 0.63
C GLY A 259 -3.08 -14.06 1.75
N GLN A 260 -3.24 -15.30 1.32
CA GLN A 260 -3.27 -16.48 2.15
C GLN A 260 -2.70 -17.64 1.34
N CYS A 261 -1.96 -18.52 2.00
CA CYS A 261 -1.53 -19.77 1.39
C CYS A 261 -2.60 -20.85 1.57
N HIS A 262 -2.80 -21.63 0.51
CA HIS A 262 -3.74 -22.74 0.50
C HIS A 262 -3.13 -23.97 -0.16
N ILE A 263 -3.62 -25.14 0.22
CA ILE A 263 -3.34 -26.41 -0.44
C ILE A 263 -4.59 -26.80 -1.23
N CYS A 264 -4.53 -26.74 -2.56
CA CYS A 264 -5.72 -26.91 -3.42
C CYS A 264 -5.50 -27.89 -4.56
N GLY A 265 -6.63 -28.37 -5.10
CA GLY A 265 -6.66 -29.35 -6.19
C GLY A 265 -6.37 -30.78 -5.72
N GLU A 266 -6.60 -31.73 -6.62
CA GLU A 266 -6.37 -33.16 -6.37
C GLU A 266 -4.90 -33.46 -6.03
N ASN A 267 -3.98 -32.71 -6.65
CA ASN A 267 -2.54 -32.83 -6.44
C ASN A 267 -2.05 -32.17 -5.15
N LYS A 268 -2.94 -31.62 -4.32
CA LYS A 268 -2.61 -30.93 -3.05
C LYS A 268 -1.48 -29.92 -3.24
N THR A 269 -1.60 -29.09 -4.27
CA THR A 269 -0.59 -28.09 -4.60
C THR A 269 -0.67 -26.92 -3.64
N GLU A 270 0.47 -26.53 -3.09
CA GLU A 270 0.62 -25.35 -2.25
C GLU A 270 0.69 -24.09 -3.12
N ILE A 271 -0.22 -23.16 -2.87
CA ILE A 271 -0.42 -21.96 -3.67
C ILE A 271 -0.60 -20.77 -2.73
N ILE A 272 0.24 -19.75 -2.89
CA ILE A 272 -0.05 -18.42 -2.35
C ILE A 272 -1.04 -17.76 -3.28
N GLU A 273 -2.22 -17.44 -2.76
CA GLU A 273 -3.15 -16.59 -3.47
C GLU A 273 -3.12 -15.20 -2.87
N SER A 274 -3.01 -14.22 -3.76
CA SER A 274 -2.86 -12.84 -3.35
C SER A 274 -3.60 -11.92 -4.29
N THR A 275 -3.99 -10.79 -3.71
CA THR A 275 -4.53 -9.64 -4.42
C THR A 275 -3.59 -8.49 -4.13
N TRP A 276 -3.37 -7.63 -5.12
CA TRP A 276 -2.42 -6.53 -4.99
C TRP A 276 -2.96 -5.20 -5.45
N LEU A 277 -2.39 -4.15 -4.85
CA LEU A 277 -2.49 -2.78 -5.31
C LEU A 277 -1.11 -2.28 -5.72
N LEU A 278 -0.99 -1.69 -6.90
CA LEU A 278 0.21 -0.98 -7.34
C LEU A 278 -0.10 0.52 -7.35
N ARG A 279 0.49 1.25 -6.40
CA ARG A 279 0.38 2.71 -6.27
C ARG A 279 1.56 3.39 -6.94
N SER A 280 1.30 4.21 -7.94
CA SER A 280 2.26 5.13 -8.54
C SER A 280 2.30 6.45 -7.78
N LYS A 281 3.50 7.04 -7.68
CA LYS A 281 3.67 8.41 -7.21
C LYS A 281 2.97 9.37 -8.17
N ILE A 282 2.29 10.36 -7.62
CA ILE A 282 1.65 11.47 -8.34
C ILE A 282 2.15 12.81 -7.79
N GLU A 283 2.03 13.85 -8.61
CA GLU A 283 2.49 15.20 -8.25
C GLU A 283 1.39 16.04 -7.58
N LYS A 284 0.12 15.74 -7.85
CA LYS A 284 -1.03 16.52 -7.38
C LYS A 284 -2.14 15.62 -6.85
N CYS A 285 -2.86 16.08 -5.82
CA CYS A 285 -4.00 15.32 -5.27
C CYS A 285 -5.10 15.06 -6.33
N SER A 286 -5.26 15.96 -7.31
CA SER A 286 -6.21 15.78 -8.42
C SER A 286 -5.89 14.58 -9.32
N ASP A 287 -4.66 14.05 -9.30
CA ASP A 287 -4.24 12.87 -10.06
C ASP A 287 -4.47 11.55 -9.30
N ASN A 288 -5.02 11.61 -8.08
CA ASN A 288 -5.19 10.43 -7.23
C ASN A 288 -6.08 9.35 -7.88
N TRP A 289 -7.05 9.74 -8.70
CA TRP A 289 -8.00 8.81 -9.33
C TRP A 289 -7.34 7.75 -10.21
N LYS A 290 -6.19 8.05 -10.84
CA LYS A 290 -5.47 7.15 -11.78
C LYS A 290 -4.24 6.48 -11.17
N SER A 291 -3.99 6.71 -9.89
CA SER A 291 -2.70 6.42 -9.26
C SER A 291 -2.55 4.97 -8.78
N THR A 292 -3.64 4.20 -8.67
CA THR A 292 -3.62 2.85 -8.12
C THR A 292 -4.20 1.84 -9.10
N LEU A 293 -3.42 0.81 -9.44
CA LEU A 293 -3.86 -0.37 -10.17
C LEU A 293 -4.18 -1.51 -9.20
N TYR A 294 -5.00 -2.45 -9.66
CA TYR A 294 -5.45 -3.60 -8.90
C TYR A 294 -5.41 -4.86 -9.78
N SER A 295 -4.97 -5.99 -9.22
CA SER A 295 -5.16 -7.31 -9.83
C SER A 295 -4.88 -8.41 -8.78
N GLU A 296 -4.92 -9.65 -9.24
CA GLU A 296 -4.56 -10.82 -8.46
C GLU A 296 -3.27 -11.47 -8.96
N SER A 297 -2.66 -12.28 -8.10
CA SER A 297 -1.53 -13.12 -8.45
C SER A 297 -1.54 -14.39 -7.59
N SER A 298 -1.35 -15.53 -8.24
CA SER A 298 -1.04 -16.78 -7.58
C SER A 298 0.45 -17.06 -7.70
N PHE A 299 1.02 -17.64 -6.65
CA PHE A 299 2.40 -18.10 -6.66
C PHE A 299 2.50 -19.57 -6.26
N THR A 300 3.39 -20.30 -6.92
CA THR A 300 3.68 -21.71 -6.68
C THR A 300 5.17 -21.93 -6.51
N HIS A 301 5.57 -23.02 -5.83
CA HIS A 301 6.98 -23.43 -5.78
C HIS A 301 7.50 -23.95 -7.13
N THR A 302 6.61 -24.41 -8.00
CA THR A 302 6.95 -24.84 -9.36
C THR A 302 6.92 -23.65 -10.31
N GLU A 303 8.00 -23.48 -11.06
CA GLU A 303 8.11 -22.51 -12.14
C GLU A 303 7.26 -22.95 -13.33
N THR A 304 6.38 -22.06 -13.81
CA THR A 304 5.48 -22.33 -14.95
C THR A 304 5.77 -21.45 -16.17
N GLU A 305 6.39 -20.29 -15.96
CA GLU A 305 6.69 -19.32 -17.01
C GLU A 305 8.13 -18.79 -16.83
N PRO A 306 8.92 -18.65 -17.91
CA PRO A 306 10.29 -18.16 -17.84
C PRO A 306 10.32 -16.67 -17.46
N GLY A 307 11.40 -16.24 -16.80
CA GLY A 307 11.61 -14.86 -16.42
C GLY A 307 12.95 -14.66 -15.69
N PRO A 308 13.17 -13.51 -15.04
CA PRO A 308 14.41 -13.25 -14.32
C PRO A 308 14.55 -14.15 -13.09
N ARG A 309 15.76 -14.68 -12.88
CA ARG A 309 16.08 -15.65 -11.83
C ARG A 309 17.36 -15.27 -11.10
N LYS A 310 17.32 -15.40 -9.78
CA LYS A 310 18.52 -15.25 -8.93
C LYS A 310 19.65 -16.17 -9.37
N LYS A 311 19.34 -17.44 -9.64
CA LYS A 311 20.32 -18.46 -10.03
C LYS A 311 21.06 -18.13 -11.34
N ASP A 312 20.42 -17.37 -12.23
CA ASP A 312 20.95 -17.04 -13.55
C ASP A 312 21.55 -15.61 -13.58
N GLY A 313 21.58 -14.91 -12.44
CA GLY A 313 22.07 -13.53 -12.36
C GLY A 313 21.18 -12.51 -13.08
N THR A 314 19.94 -12.88 -13.43
CA THR A 314 18.98 -11.99 -14.09
C THR A 314 18.02 -11.42 -13.04
N HIS A 315 17.71 -10.13 -13.16
CA HIS A 315 17.05 -9.40 -12.07
C HIS A 315 15.82 -8.59 -12.49
N THR A 316 15.73 -8.22 -13.76
CA THR A 316 14.68 -7.36 -14.30
C THR A 316 14.07 -8.02 -15.53
N PRO A 317 12.92 -7.54 -16.02
CA PRO A 317 12.38 -7.98 -17.30
C PRO A 317 13.42 -7.86 -18.41
N ASP A 318 13.33 -8.74 -19.39
CA ASP A 318 14.09 -8.60 -20.63
C ASP A 318 13.64 -7.32 -21.35
N ARG A 319 14.62 -6.52 -21.79
CA ARG A 319 14.43 -5.21 -22.44
C ARG A 319 14.92 -5.21 -23.88
N ASP A 320 15.35 -6.36 -24.39
CA ASP A 320 15.91 -6.49 -25.74
C ASP A 320 14.82 -6.35 -26.83
N ASP A 321 13.54 -6.48 -26.47
CA ASP A 321 12.40 -6.15 -27.32
C ASP A 321 12.00 -4.65 -27.20
N LYS A 322 11.87 -3.98 -28.35
CA LYS A 322 11.40 -2.57 -28.46
C LYS A 322 9.97 -2.33 -27.92
N ASN A 323 9.28 -3.37 -27.45
CA ASN A 323 8.03 -3.26 -26.73
C ASN A 323 8.15 -4.07 -25.44
N PRO A 324 7.96 -3.44 -24.25
CA PRO A 324 7.86 -4.20 -23.02
C PRO A 324 6.73 -5.22 -23.14
N ARG A 325 6.90 -6.41 -22.54
CA ARG A 325 5.80 -7.37 -22.34
C ARG A 325 4.79 -6.75 -21.37
N ALA A 326 3.99 -5.81 -21.87
CA ALA A 326 2.85 -5.26 -21.15
C ALA A 326 1.87 -6.39 -20.87
N CYS A 327 1.21 -6.35 -19.71
CA CYS A 327 0.11 -7.25 -19.39
C CYS A 327 -0.88 -7.24 -20.57
N LYS A 328 -1.07 -8.40 -21.23
CA LYS A 328 -1.95 -8.56 -22.40
C LYS A 328 -3.43 -8.23 -22.14
N GLY A 329 -3.81 -7.89 -20.90
CA GLY A 329 -5.15 -7.44 -20.52
C GLY A 329 -5.29 -5.95 -20.16
N CYS A 330 -4.23 -5.16 -20.20
CA CYS A 330 -4.27 -3.72 -19.89
C CYS A 330 -4.36 -2.81 -21.12
N GLN A 331 -4.60 -3.36 -22.32
CA GLN A 331 -4.88 -2.54 -23.49
C GLN A 331 -6.26 -1.90 -23.36
N LEU A 332 -6.23 -0.58 -23.28
CA LEU A 332 -7.34 0.37 -23.38
C LEU A 332 -8.48 -0.14 -24.27
N LEU A 333 -9.63 -0.40 -23.67
CA LEU A 333 -10.93 -0.28 -24.35
C LEU A 333 -11.19 1.20 -24.67
N PHE A 334 -10.40 1.77 -25.56
CA PHE A 334 -10.65 3.08 -26.18
C PHE A 334 -10.29 3.00 -27.66
N SER A 335 -10.98 2.12 -28.39
CA SER A 335 -11.07 2.22 -29.85
C SER A 335 -12.35 1.56 -30.39
N SER A 336 -13.50 2.09 -29.99
CA SER A 336 -14.77 1.83 -30.70
C SER A 336 -15.74 3.01 -30.60
N LEU A 337 -15.21 4.23 -30.67
CA LEU A 337 -15.98 5.46 -30.87
C LEU A 337 -15.92 5.91 -32.34
N PHE A 338 -16.14 4.98 -33.26
CA PHE A 338 -16.54 5.24 -34.64
C PHE A 338 -17.35 4.02 -35.06
N TRP A 339 -18.54 4.23 -35.63
CA TRP A 339 -19.53 3.21 -36.12
C TRP A 339 -20.79 2.95 -35.28
N VAL A 340 -21.40 3.97 -34.67
CA VAL A 340 -22.86 3.94 -34.42
C VAL A 340 -23.48 5.34 -34.63
N TYR A 341 -23.53 5.81 -35.87
CA TYR A 341 -24.43 6.90 -36.30
C TYR A 341 -24.72 6.74 -37.80
N ALA A 342 -25.32 5.60 -38.17
CA ALA A 342 -25.85 5.38 -39.52
C ALA A 342 -27.14 4.53 -39.54
N CYS A 343 -27.79 4.31 -38.39
CA CYS A 343 -29.04 3.54 -38.29
C CYS A 343 -30.11 4.27 -37.48
N SER A 344 -30.36 5.54 -37.78
CA SER A 344 -31.48 6.29 -37.22
C SER A 344 -32.16 7.16 -38.28
N VAL A 345 -32.47 6.58 -39.43
CA VAL A 345 -33.52 7.06 -40.33
C VAL A 345 -34.16 5.80 -40.92
N LEU A 346 -35.50 5.76 -40.97
CA LEU A 346 -36.37 4.64 -41.37
C LEU A 346 -36.88 3.79 -40.21
N TRP A 347 -37.76 4.37 -39.39
CA TRP A 347 -39.02 3.74 -38.98
C TRP A 347 -39.87 4.73 -38.18
N TYR A 348 -40.58 5.61 -38.88
CA TYR A 348 -41.78 6.27 -38.36
C TYR A 348 -42.63 6.73 -39.55
N SER A 349 -43.44 5.83 -40.09
CA SER A 349 -44.52 6.17 -41.03
C SER A 349 -45.57 5.06 -41.06
N GLY A 350 -46.76 5.36 -40.51
CA GLY A 350 -48.01 4.59 -40.65
C GLY A 350 -48.08 3.35 -39.74
N ILE A 351 -49.13 3.12 -38.94
CA ILE A 351 -50.54 3.04 -39.34
C ILE A 351 -51.44 3.33 -38.12
N ASN A 352 -52.39 4.24 -38.31
CA ASN A 352 -53.65 4.37 -37.56
C ASN A 352 -54.57 3.21 -37.91
N VAL A 353 -55.31 2.61 -36.97
CA VAL A 353 -56.78 2.30 -37.08
C VAL A 353 -57.39 2.10 -35.68
N SER A 354 -58.55 2.75 -35.51
CA SER A 354 -59.63 2.67 -34.51
C SER A 354 -59.98 1.27 -33.94
N LYS A 355 -60.57 1.10 -32.77
CA LYS A 355 -61.84 1.66 -32.25
C LYS A 355 -61.89 1.53 -30.74
#